data_AF-A0A8T4I6H4-F1
#
_entry.id   AF-A0A8T4I6H4-F1
#
_cell.length_a   1.000
_cell.length_b   1.000
_cell.length_c   1.000
_cell.angle_alpha   90.00
_cell.angle_beta   90.00
_cell.angle_gamma   90.00
#
_symmetry.space_group_name_H-M   'P 1'
#
loop_
_entity.id
_entity.type
_entity.pdbx_description
1 polymer ?
#
loop_
_entity_poly.entity_id
_entity_poly.type
_entity_poly.pdbx_seq_one_letter_code
_entity_poly.pdbx_strand_id
1 'polypeptide(L)' 'EQDLITALRTDLMQHRFRLELLDSYFTGEQLVRDLGISIPPQLQGLHTVIGWPRIGVEALEQRLELEAF' A
#
# COMPACT_ATOMS: atom_id res chain seq x y z
N GLU A 1 -8.41 30.43 11.34
CA GLU A 1 -8.95 29.09 11.04
C GLU A 1 -8.69 28.66 9.60
N GLN A 2 -8.99 29.49 8.59
CA GLN A 2 -8.75 29.17 7.18
C GLN A 2 -7.27 28.85 6.85
N ASP A 3 -6.32 29.56 7.47
CA ASP A 3 -4.89 29.32 7.23
C ASP A 3 -4.42 27.96 7.77
N LEU A 4 -4.96 27.52 8.91
CA LEU A 4 -4.65 26.22 9.50
C LEU A 4 -5.17 25.08 8.60
N ILE A 5 -6.37 25.24 8.05
CA ILE A 5 -6.96 24.26 7.13
C ILE A 5 -6.13 24.15 5.86
N THR A 6 -5.69 25.29 5.30
CA THR A 6 -4.82 25.31 4.11
C THR A 6 -3.47 24.66 4.39
N ALA A 7 -2.88 24.90 5.56
CA ALA A 7 -1.63 24.27 5.97
C ALA A 7 -1.77 22.74 6.09
N LEU A 8 -2.79 22.25 6.80
CA LEU A 8 -3.05 20.81 6.95
C LEU A 8 -3.38 20.13 5.61
N ARG A 9 -4.13 20.81 4.74
CA ARG A 9 -4.42 20.29 3.40
C ARG A 9 -3.14 20.15 2.56
N THR A 10 -2.23 21.12 2.67
CA THR A 10 -0.97 21.10 1.94
C THR A 10 -0.09 19.94 2.41
N ASP A 11 0.01 19.77 3.73
CA ASP A 11 0.73 18.66 4.36
C ASP A 11 0.18 17.29 3.95
N LEU A 12 -1.15 17.10 4.01
CA LEU A 12 -1.79 15.87 3.55
C LEU A 12 -1.50 15.59 2.07
N MET A 13 -1.62 16.61 1.22
CA MET A 13 -1.34 16.47 -0.22
C MET A 13 0.11 16.10 -0.51
N GLN A 14 1.07 16.54 0.31
CA GLN A 14 2.48 16.15 0.19
C GLN A 14 2.69 14.66 0.48
N HIS A 15 1.94 14.07 1.41
CA HIS A 15 2.07 12.67 1.80
C HIS A 15 1.19 11.71 1.01
N ARG A 16 0.12 12.21 0.40
CA ARG A 16 -0.90 11.41 -0.30
C ARG A 16 -0.33 10.34 -1.23
N PHE A 17 0.53 10.72 -2.17
CA PHE A 17 1.05 9.80 -3.19
C PHE A 17 1.81 8.61 -2.56
N ARG A 18 2.61 8.89 -1.53
CA ARG A 18 3.37 7.85 -0.82
C ARG A 18 2.43 6.90 -0.08
N LEU A 19 1.40 7.44 0.57
CA LEU A 19 0.42 6.63 1.30
C LEU A 19 -0.39 5.75 0.34
N GLU A 20 -0.87 6.28 -0.78
CA GLU A 20 -1.58 5.52 -1.81
C GLU A 20 -0.72 4.38 -2.38
N LEU A 21 0.58 4.61 -2.59
CA LEU A 21 1.50 3.56 -3.04
C LEU A 21 1.72 2.47 -1.97
N LEU A 22 1.92 2.86 -0.71
CA LEU A 22 2.09 1.89 0.37
C LEU A 22 0.81 1.07 0.59
N ASP A 23 -0.34 1.70 0.45
CA ASP A 23 -1.64 1.05 0.51
C ASP A 23 -1.80 0.04 -0.62
N SER A 24 -1.45 0.38 -1.87
CA SER A 24 -1.53 -0.57 -2.99
C SER A 24 -0.61 -1.79 -2.82
N TYR A 25 0.54 -1.62 -2.15
CA TYR A 25 1.43 -2.72 -1.76
C TYR A 25 0.87 -3.57 -0.62
N PHE A 26 0.16 -2.94 0.32
CA PHE A 26 -0.46 -3.62 1.45
C PHE A 26 -1.71 -4.40 1.01
N THR A 27 -2.63 -3.79 0.28
CA THR A 27 -3.83 -4.45 -0.28
C THR A 27 -3.46 -5.48 -1.33
N GLY A 28 -2.28 -5.35 -1.95
CA GLY A 28 -1.82 -6.21 -3.03
C GLY A 28 -2.52 -5.88 -4.36
N GLU A 29 -3.09 -4.69 -4.48
CA GLU A 29 -3.72 -4.15 -5.69
C GLU A 29 -2.69 -3.67 -6.73
N GLN A 30 -1.40 -3.69 -6.38
CA GLN A 30 -0.35 -3.29 -7.30
C GLN A 30 -0.33 -4.22 -8.53
N LEU A 31 -0.64 -3.66 -9.70
CA LEU A 31 -0.52 -4.35 -10.98
C LEU A 31 0.95 -4.74 -11.19
N VAL A 32 1.23 -6.05 -11.18
CA VAL A 32 2.54 -6.58 -11.55
C VAL A 32 2.73 -6.36 -13.04
N ARG A 33 3.41 -5.27 -13.39
CA ARG A 33 3.83 -4.99 -14.76
C ARG A 33 5.05 -5.85 -15.04
N ASP A 34 4.82 -6.96 -15.72
CA ASP A 34 5.83 -7.87 -16.29
C ASP A 34 6.98 -8.26 -15.35
N LEU A 35 6.90 -9.48 -14.80
CA LEU A 35 7.98 -10.13 -14.02
C LEU A 35 9.24 -10.46 -14.85
N GLY A 36 9.43 -9.89 -16.04
CA GLY A 36 10.53 -10.24 -16.96
C GLY A 36 10.45 -11.66 -17.52
N ILE A 37 9.35 -12.38 -17.26
CA ILE A 37 8.98 -13.63 -17.91
C ILE A 37 7.91 -13.32 -18.94
N SER A 38 7.95 -13.97 -20.10
CA SER A 38 6.92 -13.81 -21.13
C SER A 38 5.55 -14.16 -20.55
N ILE A 39 4.76 -13.15 -20.15
CA ILE A 39 3.40 -13.38 -19.69
C ILE A 39 2.58 -13.81 -20.91
N PRO A 40 1.95 -15.00 -20.89
CA PRO A 40 1.07 -15.42 -21.98
C PRO A 40 0.02 -14.33 -22.25
N PRO A 41 -0.33 -14.03 -23.51
CA PRO A 41 -1.29 -12.98 -23.82
C PRO A 41 -2.65 -13.16 -23.12
N GLN A 42 -3.00 -14.39 -22.73
CA GLN A 42 -4.20 -14.73 -21.97
C GLN A 42 -4.14 -14.30 -20.48
N LEU A 43 -2.95 -13.99 -19.97
CA LEU A 43 -2.68 -13.64 -18.57
C LEU A 43 -2.27 -12.16 -18.40
N GLN A 44 -2.37 -11.33 -19.44
CA GLN A 44 -2.08 -9.88 -19.39
C GLN A 44 -2.99 -9.09 -18.42
N GLY A 45 -4.09 -9.69 -17.95
CA GLY A 45 -4.96 -9.14 -16.91
C GLY A 45 -4.85 -9.85 -15.56
N LEU A 46 -3.92 -10.80 -15.39
CA LEU A 46 -3.76 -11.51 -14.12
C LEU A 46 -3.07 -10.58 -13.12
N HIS A 47 -3.88 -9.96 -12.26
CA HIS A 47 -3.41 -9.29 -11.05
C HIS A 47 -2.69 -10.30 -10.17
N THR A 48 -1.36 -10.38 -10.28
CA THR A 48 -0.58 -11.19 -9.34
C THR A 48 -0.53 -10.41 -8.03
N VAL A 49 -1.42 -10.74 -7.10
CA VAL A 49 -1.50 -10.15 -5.77
C VAL A 49 -0.28 -10.60 -4.96
N ILE A 50 0.77 -9.79 -4.93
CA ILE A 50 1.96 -10.01 -4.11
C ILE A 50 1.70 -9.33 -2.75
N GLY A 51 0.79 -9.90 -1.95
CA GLY A 51 0.42 -9.40 -0.60
C GLY A 51 1.51 -9.62 0.47
N TRP A 52 2.77 -9.68 0.09
CA TRP A 52 3.91 -9.94 0.99
C TRP A 52 4.12 -8.83 2.03
N PRO A 53 3.96 -7.53 1.68
CA PRO A 53 4.04 -6.46 2.67
C PRO A 53 3.02 -6.63 3.79
N ARG A 54 1.78 -7.03 3.45
CA ARG A 54 0.71 -7.26 4.42
C ARG A 54 1.05 -8.31 5.45
N ILE A 55 1.56 -9.46 5.02
CA ILE A 55 1.93 -10.56 5.92
C ILE A 55 2.97 -10.11 6.96
N GLY A 56 4.00 -9.37 6.52
CA GLY A 56 5.03 -8.86 7.43
C GLY A 56 4.52 -7.78 8.38
N VAL A 57 3.69 -6.86 7.88
CA VAL A 57 3.12 -5.76 8.67
C VAL A 57 2.12 -6.28 9.70
N GLU A 58 1.19 -7.16 9.33
CA GLU A 58 0.23 -7.78 10.26
C GLU A 58 0.94 -8.55 11.36
N ALA A 59 1.94 -9.37 11.01
CA ALA A 59 2.70 -10.13 12.00
C ALA A 59 3.50 -9.23 12.95
N LEU A 60 3.96 -8.06 12.49
CA LEU A 60 4.62 -7.08 13.35
C LEU A 60 3.62 -6.38 14.26
N GLU A 61 2.48 -5.95 13.71
CA GLU A 61 1.41 -5.27 14.42
C GLU A 61 0.90 -6.14 15.59
N GLN A 62 0.60 -7.41 15.33
CA GLN A 62 0.21 -8.38 16.36
C GLN A 62 1.25 -8.57 17.48
N ARG A 63 2.55 -8.40 17.18
CA ARG A 63 3.61 -8.53 18.20
C ARG A 63 3.82 -7.25 18.99
N LEU A 64 3.43 -6.11 18.44
CA LEU A 64 3.49 -4.81 19.09
C LEU A 64 2.21 -4.51 19.89
N GLU A 65 1.10 -5.18 19.55
CA GLU A 65 -0.12 -5.13 20.33
C GLU A 65 0.12 -5.74 21.72
N LEU A 66 0.27 -4.86 22.71
CA LEU A 66 0.27 -5.26 24.12
C LEU A 66 -1.19 -5.49 24.50
N GLU A 67 -1.60 -6.74 24.70
CA GLU A 67 -2.85 -7.03 25.40
C GLU A 67 -2.75 -6.42 26.80
N ALA A 68 -3.45 -5.32 27.04
CA ALA A 68 -3.58 -4.75 28.37
C ALA A 68 -4.34 -5.76 29.25
N PHE A 69 -3.74 -6.09 30.41
CA PHE A 69 -4.27 -7.05 31.40
C PHE A 69 -5.61 -6.61 32.00
#